data_AF-A0A5Q2MZ00-F1
#
_entry.id   AF-A0A5Q2MZ00-F1
#
_cell.length_a   1.000
_cell.length_b   1.000
_cell.length_c   1.000
_cell.angle_alpha   90.00
_cell.angle_beta   90.00
_cell.angle_gamma   90.00
#
_symmetry.space_group_name_H-M   'P 1'
#
loop_
_entity.id
_entity.type
_entity.pdbx_description
1 polymer ?
#
loop_
_entity_poly.entity_id
_entity_poly.type
_entity_poly.pdbx_seq_one_letter_code
_entity_poly.pdbx_strand_id
1 'polypeptide(L)' 'MMKEFAAYDPRPDGRPVYIDATCSECGARLVLHDLLVNPEIPVVWHDEFACPQCRDRVYVDQPLYQNSKVG' A
#
# COMPACT_ATOMS: atom_id res chain seq x y z
N MET A 1 0.48 16.48 7.47
CA MET A 1 0.63 15.96 6.09
C MET A 1 1.59 14.79 6.17
N MET A 2 1.11 13.54 6.02
CA MET A 2 2.01 12.38 5.97
C MET A 2 2.82 12.46 4.66
N LYS A 3 4.15 12.35 4.79
CA LYS A 3 5.06 12.26 3.65
C LYS A 3 4.79 10.95 2.91
N GLU A 4 4.64 11.02 1.59
CA GLU A 4 4.57 9.84 0.73
C GLU A 4 5.93 9.15 0.74
N PHE A 5 5.94 7.85 1.02
CA PHE A 5 7.14 7.03 0.91
C PHE A 5 6.93 6.09 -0.26
N ALA A 6 7.77 6.18 -1.28
CA ALA A 6 7.73 5.21 -2.37
C ALA A 6 8.17 3.84 -1.85
N ALA A 7 7.78 2.76 -2.55
CA ALA A 7 8.19 1.39 -2.22
C ALA A 7 9.72 1.23 -2.15
N TYR A 8 10.46 2.02 -2.94
CA TYR A 8 11.92 1.99 -3.00
C TYR A 8 12.63 2.95 -2.02
N ASP A 9 11.89 3.81 -1.30
CA ASP A 9 12.50 4.74 -0.35
C ASP A 9 12.87 4.02 0.96
N PRO A 10 14.13 4.13 1.44
CA PRO A 10 14.49 3.58 2.74
C PRO A 10 13.72 4.31 3.85
N ARG A 11 13.11 3.53 4.76
CA ARG A 11 12.41 4.09 5.92
C ARG A 11 13.42 4.71 6.89
N PRO A 12 13.09 5.84 7.57
CA PRO A 12 14.03 6.56 8.43
C PRO A 12 14.70 5.72 9.53
N ASP A 13 14.08 4.60 9.92
CA ASP A 13 14.57 3.66 10.94
C ASP A 13 14.82 2.24 10.39
N GLY A 14 14.69 2.04 9.07
CA GLY A 14 14.81 0.73 8.43
C GLY A 14 13.73 -0.28 8.84
N ARG A 15 12.62 0.17 9.47
CA ARG A 15 11.50 -0.69 9.86
C ARG A 15 10.32 -0.48 8.91
N PRO A 16 9.46 -1.50 8.69
CA PRO A 16 8.22 -1.31 7.95
C PRO A 16 7.37 -0.23 8.63
N VAL A 17 6.85 0.72 7.85
CA VAL A 17 5.89 1.72 8.36
C VAL A 17 4.50 1.22 8.05
N TYR A 18 3.84 0.63 9.05
CA TYR A 18 2.53 0.05 8.84
C TYR A 18 1.46 1.11 8.57
N ILE A 19 0.81 1.02 7.41
CA ILE A 19 -0.37 1.84 7.11
C ILE A 19 -1.62 1.17 7.70
N ASP A 20 -2.60 1.98 8.10
CA ASP A 20 -3.94 1.46 8.41
C ASP A 20 -4.57 0.85 7.16
N ALA A 21 -5.40 -0.18 7.36
CA ALA A 21 -6.15 -0.82 6.26
C ALA A 21 -7.23 0.09 5.65
N THR A 22 -7.43 1.28 6.22
CA THR A 22 -8.43 2.27 5.82
C THR A 22 -7.78 3.60 5.52
N CYS A 23 -8.29 4.30 4.51
CA CYS A 23 -7.87 5.65 4.17
C CYS A 23 -8.13 6.60 5.35
N SER A 24 -7.12 7.37 5.75
CA SER A 24 -7.22 8.35 6.84
C SER A 24 -8.17 9.52 6.53
N GLU A 25 -8.40 9.80 5.25
CA GLU A 25 -9.23 10.94 4.82
C GLU A 25 -10.72 10.59 4.79
N CYS A 26 -11.08 9.42 4.23
CA CYS A 26 -12.49 9.06 4.00
C CYS A 26 -12.93 7.74 4.66
N GLY A 27 -12.03 7.03 5.34
CA GLY A 27 -12.32 5.77 6.02
C GLY A 27 -12.52 4.55 5.11
N ALA A 28 -12.48 4.71 3.78
CA ALA A 28 -12.63 3.59 2.86
C ALA A 28 -11.48 2.59 2.99
N ARG A 29 -11.79 1.28 2.87
CA ARG A 29 -10.76 0.24 2.87
C ARG A 29 -9.83 0.41 1.69
N LEU A 30 -8.52 0.34 1.94
CA LEU A 30 -7.50 0.38 0.89
C LEU A 30 -7.52 -0.94 0.11
N VAL A 31 -7.33 -0.86 -1.19
CA VAL A 31 -7.29 -2.00 -2.14
C VAL A 31 -5.96 -2.02 -2.86
N LEU A 32 -5.58 -3.14 -3.49
CA LEU A 32 -4.36 -3.21 -4.30
C LEU A 32 -4.42 -2.21 -5.46
N HIS A 33 -3.37 -1.41 -5.60
CA HIS A 33 -3.28 -0.36 -6.61
C HIS A 33 -3.34 -0.96 -8.03
N ASP A 34 -2.61 -2.04 -8.28
CA ASP A 34 -2.63 -2.77 -9.56
C ASP A 34 -4.04 -3.14 -10.01
N LEU A 35 -4.84 -3.73 -9.11
CA LEU A 35 -6.21 -4.14 -9.41
C LEU A 35 -7.17 -2.96 -9.55
N LEU A 36 -6.88 -1.83 -8.90
CA LEU A 36 -7.67 -0.61 -9.02
C LEU A 36 -7.46 0.06 -10.38
N VAL A 37 -6.23 0.05 -10.91
CA VAL A 37 -5.86 0.68 -12.18
C VAL A 37 -6.10 -0.25 -13.37
N ASN A 38 -5.81 -1.54 -13.22
CA ASN A 38 -6.01 -2.56 -14.23
C ASN A 38 -6.60 -3.84 -13.60
N PRO A 39 -7.94 -3.97 -13.56
CA PRO A 39 -8.60 -5.14 -12.99
C PRO A 39 -8.24 -6.48 -13.66
N GLU A 40 -7.77 -6.44 -14.91
CA GLU A 40 -7.44 -7.62 -15.73
C GLU A 40 -5.93 -7.89 -15.78
N ILE A 41 -5.14 -7.26 -14.90
CA ILE A 41 -3.68 -7.43 -14.91
C ILE A 41 -3.32 -8.92 -14.66
N PRO A 42 -2.44 -9.52 -15.49
CA PRO A 42 -2.13 -10.95 -15.38
C PRO A 42 -1.27 -11.30 -14.14
N VAL A 43 -0.56 -10.33 -13.58
CA VAL A 43 0.30 -10.48 -12.40
C VAL A 43 0.04 -9.30 -11.48
N VAL A 44 -0.24 -9.57 -10.21
CA VAL A 44 -0.59 -8.57 -9.20
C VAL A 44 0.54 -8.45 -8.18
N TRP A 45 1.09 -7.26 -8.03
CA TRP A 45 2.05 -6.92 -6.98
C TRP A 45 1.29 -6.54 -5.70
N HIS A 46 1.76 -7.04 -4.56
CA HIS A 46 1.10 -6.90 -3.25
C HIS A 46 1.83 -5.90 -2.34
N ASP A 47 2.48 -4.92 -2.94
CA ASP A 47 3.31 -3.90 -2.30
C ASP A 47 2.61 -2.53 -2.25
N GLU A 48 1.70 -2.26 -3.19
CA GLU A 48 1.01 -0.98 -3.34
C GLU A 48 -0.50 -1.08 -3.10
N PHE A 49 -0.99 -0.21 -2.21
CA PHE A 49 -2.41 -0.06 -1.89
C PHE A 49 -2.88 1.36 -2.19
N ALA A 50 -4.14 1.52 -2.60
CA ALA A 50 -4.73 2.81 -2.88
C ALA A 50 -6.16 2.90 -2.32
N CYS A 51 -6.60 4.13 -2.03
CA CYS A 51 -7.99 4.39 -1.69
C CYS A 51 -8.82 4.43 -2.98
N PRO A 52 -9.86 3.59 -3.15
CA PRO A 52 -10.65 3.58 -4.39
C PRO A 52 -11.51 4.84 -4.56
N GLN A 53 -11.77 5.57 -3.47
CA GLN A 53 -12.59 6.78 -3.47
C GLN A 53 -11.76 8.03 -3.72
N CYS A 54 -10.71 8.23 -2.93
CA CYS A 54 -9.84 9.39 -3.04
C CYS A 54 -8.91 9.27 -4.25
N ARG A 55 -8.36 8.09 -4.53
CA ARG A 55 -7.32 7.85 -5.56
C ARG A 55 -6.05 8.70 -5.42
N ASP A 56 -5.93 9.43 -4.33
CA ASP A 56 -4.93 10.47 -4.18
C ASP A 56 -3.53 9.95 -3.84
N ARG A 57 -3.43 8.72 -3.31
CA ARG A 57 -2.19 8.21 -2.70
C ARG A 57 -2.02 6.71 -2.87
N VAL A 58 -0.77 6.32 -3.09
CA VAL A 58 -0.28 4.93 -3.00
C VAL A 58 0.38 4.74 -1.64
N TYR A 59 0.04 3.64 -0.99
CA TYR A 59 0.48 3.28 0.35
C TYR A 59 1.17 1.93 0.32
N VAL A 60 2.21 1.77 1.13
CA VAL A 60 3.12 0.61 1.14
C VAL A 60 3.25 0.10 2.58
N ASP A 61 3.66 -1.16 2.78
CA ASP A 61 3.83 -1.82 4.08
C ASP A 61 2.51 -1.99 4.90
N GLN A 62 1.56 -2.86 4.51
CA GLN A 62 0.42 -3.20 5.39
C GLN A 62 0.81 -4.21 6.50
N PRO A 63 0.29 -4.06 7.74
CA PRO A 63 0.64 -4.91 8.89
C PRO A 63 0.23 -6.38 8.75
N LEU A 64 -0.71 -6.70 7.87
CA LEU A 64 -1.19 -8.07 7.65
C LEU A 64 -0.51 -8.77 6.47
N TYR A 65 0.35 -8.09 5.71
CA TYR A 65 1.16 -8.77 4.69
C TYR A 65 2.39 -9.38 5.37
N GLN A 66 2.19 -10.57 5.94
CA GLN A 66 3.30 -11.42 6.34
C GLN A 66 4.04 -11.85 5.07
N ASN A 67 5.07 -11.08 4.70
CA ASN A 67 6.17 -11.59 3.91
C ASN A 67 6.79 -12.73 4.72
N SER A 68 6.29 -13.94 4.53
CA SER A 68 7.06 -15.16 4.77
C SER A 68 8.31 -14.99 3.92
N LYS A 69 9.44 -14.68 4.56
CA LYS A 69 10.74 -14.84 3.90
C LYS A 69 10.75 -16.25 3.34
N VAL A 70 10.88 -16.37 2.01
CA VAL A 70 11.40 -17.60 1.43
C VAL A 70 12.85 -17.64 1.88
N GLY A 71 13.13 -18.54 2.83
CA GLY A 71 14.49 -18.90 3.21
C GLY A 71 15.18 -19.67 2.09
#